data_AF-A0A4R3LS91-F1
#
_entry.id   AF-A0A4R3LS91-F1
#
_cell.length_a   1.000
_cell.length_b   1.000
_cell.length_c   1.000
_cell.angle_alpha   90.00
_cell.angle_beta   90.00
_cell.angle_gamma   90.00
#
_symmetry.space_group_name_H-M   'P 1'
#
loop_
_entity.id
_entity.type
_entity.pdbx_description
1 polymer ?
#
loop_
_entity_poly.entity_id
_entity_poly.type
_entity_poly.pdbx_seq_one_letter_code
_entity_poly.pdbx_strand_id
1 'polypeptide(L)'
;MPLPRLSVPIALLLLGTPLAAAPPDALPDAHVTHGARNIAEVALAGPTPRYRHFVLGTPYEAARLVVTLRNGQVLEMTLPADQVFEDRAPRLADLDGDGRDEIVLVRSAQTDGSALVVIAQTRAALEVVAQSPSTGGPQRWLNPAGIADFDGDGRLDLAYVQQPHVLGRLRVFTLAPGGLREIATLDGVSNHVAGSGQQGLSAVADFDGDGIADLAIPGFDRRSLLFVSFQGGARILARHPLPAPAAADFAVVTADGRPAVRVGLAGGRTTIVRFEP
;
A
#
# COMPACT_ATOMS: atom_id res chain seq x y z
N MET A 1 35.01 -59.71 -20.93
CA MET A 1 35.33 -58.33 -20.50
C MET A 1 34.17 -57.44 -20.94
N PRO A 2 33.28 -56.98 -20.03
CA PRO A 2 32.08 -56.23 -20.39
C PRO A 2 32.36 -54.73 -20.47
N LEU A 3 31.75 -54.04 -21.44
CA LEU A 3 31.87 -52.58 -21.62
C LEU A 3 30.98 -51.82 -20.61
N PRO A 4 31.39 -50.63 -20.14
CA PRO A 4 30.61 -49.86 -19.17
C PRO A 4 29.45 -49.13 -19.86
N ARG A 5 28.27 -49.17 -19.23
CA ARG A 5 27.11 -48.36 -19.62
C ARG A 5 27.28 -46.96 -19.02
N LEU A 6 27.38 -45.94 -19.87
CA LEU A 6 27.27 -44.54 -19.45
C LEU A 6 25.78 -44.21 -19.22
N SER A 7 25.42 -43.97 -17.98
CA SER A 7 24.13 -43.37 -17.61
C SER A 7 24.28 -41.85 -17.65
N VAL A 8 23.67 -41.19 -18.63
CA VAL A 8 23.57 -39.72 -18.68
C VAL A 8 22.36 -39.31 -17.84
N PRO A 9 22.50 -38.45 -16.82
CA PRO A 9 21.35 -37.94 -16.09
C PRO A 9 20.59 -36.96 -16.99
N ILE A 10 19.30 -37.20 -17.20
CA ILE A 10 18.40 -36.25 -17.83
C ILE A 10 18.14 -35.13 -16.82
N ALA A 11 18.76 -33.97 -17.03
CA ALA A 11 18.41 -32.77 -16.30
C ALA A 11 17.01 -32.32 -16.74
N LEU A 12 16.04 -32.44 -15.85
CA LEU A 12 14.70 -31.93 -16.06
C LEU A 12 14.77 -30.39 -15.97
N LEU A 13 14.83 -29.74 -17.14
CA LEU A 13 14.76 -28.28 -17.23
C LEU A 13 13.33 -27.86 -16.86
N LEU A 14 13.12 -27.42 -15.62
CA LEU A 14 11.91 -26.72 -15.22
C LEU A 14 11.86 -25.39 -15.97
N LEU A 15 11.24 -25.39 -17.16
CA LEU A 15 10.88 -24.17 -17.86
C LEU A 15 9.88 -23.43 -16.97
N GLY A 16 10.36 -22.41 -16.25
CA GLY A 16 9.49 -21.48 -15.54
C GLY A 16 8.48 -20.93 -16.53
N THR A 17 7.20 -20.97 -16.16
CA THR A 17 6.14 -20.26 -16.89
C THR A 17 6.59 -18.80 -17.05
N PRO A 18 6.61 -18.24 -18.27
CA PRO A 18 6.98 -16.84 -18.44
C PRO A 18 6.05 -15.98 -17.59
N LEU A 19 6.62 -15.01 -16.86
CA LEU A 19 5.85 -13.94 -16.23
C LEU A 19 4.93 -13.34 -17.30
N ALA A 20 3.66 -13.12 -16.95
CA ALA A 20 2.76 -12.45 -17.88
C ALA A 20 3.34 -11.07 -18.20
N ALA A 21 3.37 -10.71 -19.47
CA ALA A 21 3.71 -9.33 -19.81
C ALA A 21 2.65 -8.41 -19.20
N ALA A 22 3.05 -7.26 -18.65
CA ALA A 22 2.13 -6.24 -18.17
C ALA A 22 1.05 -5.96 -19.25
N PRO A 23 -0.21 -5.68 -18.86
CA PRO A 23 -1.27 -5.46 -19.82
C PRO A 23 -0.88 -4.32 -20.78
N PRO A 24 -1.21 -4.40 -22.09
CA PRO A 24 -0.80 -3.39 -23.07
C PRO A 24 -1.22 -1.94 -22.74
N ASP A 25 -2.27 -1.79 -21.94
CA ASP A 25 -2.83 -0.53 -21.45
C ASP A 25 -2.57 -0.31 -19.95
N ALA A 26 -1.49 -0.88 -19.41
CA ALA A 26 -1.00 -0.57 -18.07
C ALA A 26 -0.80 0.94 -17.90
N LEU A 27 -1.05 1.45 -16.70
CA LEU A 27 -0.75 2.84 -16.39
C LEU A 27 0.76 3.08 -16.54
N PRO A 28 1.20 4.07 -17.36
CA PRO A 28 2.62 4.26 -17.72
C PRO A 28 3.57 4.40 -16.54
N ASP A 29 3.05 4.87 -15.42
CA ASP A 29 3.79 5.24 -14.23
C ASP A 29 3.22 4.59 -12.96
N ALA A 30 2.41 3.54 -13.13
CA ALA A 30 2.08 2.61 -12.06
C ALA A 30 3.15 1.52 -11.96
N HIS A 31 3.33 0.99 -10.76
CA HIS A 31 4.17 -0.16 -10.46
C HIS A 31 3.33 -1.43 -10.51
N VAL A 32 3.87 -2.46 -11.17
CA VAL A 32 3.34 -3.83 -11.05
C VAL A 32 3.76 -4.36 -9.69
N THR A 33 2.78 -4.88 -8.93
CA THR A 33 3.04 -5.52 -7.64
C THR A 33 3.13 -7.03 -7.85
N HIS A 34 4.21 -7.65 -7.40
CA HIS A 34 4.41 -9.10 -7.49
C HIS A 34 4.04 -9.76 -6.16
N GLY A 35 3.28 -10.85 -6.23
CA GLY A 35 2.83 -11.64 -5.07
C GLY A 35 3.56 -12.97 -4.94
N ALA A 36 3.55 -13.52 -3.73
CA ALA A 36 4.16 -14.82 -3.42
C ALA A 36 3.12 -15.93 -3.16
N ARG A 37 1.87 -15.59 -2.84
CA ARG A 37 0.79 -16.53 -2.51
C ARG A 37 -0.05 -16.90 -3.75
N ASN A 38 -1.37 -16.73 -3.74
CA ASN A 38 -2.28 -17.01 -4.86
C ASN A 38 -2.07 -16.08 -6.06
N ILE A 39 -1.65 -14.84 -5.81
CA ILE A 39 -1.43 -13.80 -6.82
C ILE A 39 0.04 -13.84 -7.27
N ALA A 40 0.28 -13.85 -8.57
CA ALA A 40 1.61 -13.68 -9.15
C ALA A 40 1.92 -12.20 -9.37
N GLU A 41 0.98 -11.47 -9.98
CA GLU A 41 1.15 -10.07 -10.38
C GLU A 41 -0.17 -9.31 -10.32
N VAL A 42 -0.09 -8.02 -10.00
CA VAL A 42 -1.20 -7.08 -10.06
C VAL A 42 -0.76 -5.81 -10.75
N ALA A 43 -1.54 -5.36 -11.74
CA ALA A 43 -1.31 -4.14 -12.49
C ALA A 43 -2.57 -3.27 -12.54
N LEU A 44 -2.36 -1.95 -12.48
CA LEU A 44 -3.39 -0.96 -12.76
C LEU A 44 -3.37 -0.66 -14.27
N ALA A 45 -4.55 -0.65 -14.90
CA ALA A 45 -4.71 -0.52 -16.33
C ALA A 45 -5.87 0.40 -16.72
N GLY A 46 -5.94 0.75 -18.01
CA GLY A 46 -6.99 1.59 -18.58
C GLY A 46 -6.89 3.04 -18.08
N PRO A 47 -5.82 3.78 -18.45
CA PRO A 47 -5.68 5.18 -18.07
C PRO A 47 -6.88 6.00 -18.57
N THR A 48 -7.52 6.74 -17.67
CA THR A 48 -8.75 7.49 -17.98
C THR A 48 -8.76 8.87 -17.34
N PRO A 49 -9.26 9.93 -18.02
CA PRO A 49 -9.38 11.27 -17.46
C PRO A 49 -10.78 11.55 -16.87
N ARG A 50 -11.49 10.51 -16.40
CA ARG A 50 -12.91 10.62 -16.02
C ARG A 50 -13.15 11.19 -14.62
N TYR A 51 -12.18 11.10 -13.72
CA TYR A 51 -12.30 11.62 -12.34
C TYR A 51 -11.67 13.01 -12.18
N ARG A 52 -10.53 13.25 -12.85
CA ARG A 52 -9.89 14.57 -12.95
C ARG A 52 -9.49 15.17 -11.61
N HIS A 53 -9.01 14.34 -10.70
CA HIS A 53 -8.44 14.84 -9.45
C HIS A 53 -6.96 15.14 -9.62
N PHE A 54 -6.22 14.26 -10.33
CA PHE A 54 -4.82 14.45 -10.72
C PHE A 54 -3.86 14.75 -9.56
N VAL A 55 -4.23 14.32 -8.34
CA VAL A 55 -3.43 14.54 -7.13
C VAL A 55 -2.06 13.86 -7.21
N LEU A 56 -1.94 12.80 -8.02
CA LEU A 56 -0.72 12.06 -8.29
C LEU A 56 0.13 12.64 -9.45
N GLY A 57 -0.16 13.86 -9.90
CA GLY A 57 0.63 14.59 -10.89
C GLY A 57 0.42 14.19 -12.36
N THR A 58 -0.43 13.20 -12.63
CA THR A 58 -0.78 12.76 -13.99
C THR A 58 -2.20 13.13 -14.40
N PRO A 59 -2.46 13.32 -15.71
CA PRO A 59 -3.78 13.69 -16.24
C PRO A 59 -4.71 12.47 -16.42
N TYR A 60 -4.50 11.39 -15.66
CA TYR A 60 -5.31 10.17 -15.71
C TYR A 60 -5.26 9.41 -14.38
N GLU A 61 -6.29 8.60 -14.16
CA GLU A 61 -6.42 7.59 -13.11
C GLU A 61 -6.65 6.20 -13.74
N ALA A 62 -6.66 5.12 -12.95
CA ALA A 62 -6.87 3.77 -13.47
C ALA A 62 -8.36 3.38 -13.51
N ALA A 63 -8.83 2.83 -14.63
CA ALA A 63 -10.19 2.30 -14.76
C ALA A 63 -10.29 0.81 -14.38
N ARG A 64 -9.17 0.08 -14.42
CA ARG A 64 -9.15 -1.38 -14.32
C ARG A 64 -8.01 -1.89 -13.44
N LEU A 65 -8.28 -3.00 -12.76
CA LEU A 65 -7.32 -3.85 -12.09
C LEU A 65 -7.15 -5.14 -12.89
N VAL A 66 -5.90 -5.54 -13.16
CA VAL A 66 -5.55 -6.79 -13.83
C VAL A 66 -4.72 -7.63 -12.89
N VAL A 67 -5.12 -8.87 -12.65
CA VAL A 67 -4.50 -9.79 -11.68
C VAL A 67 -4.13 -11.09 -12.39
N THR A 68 -2.84 -11.41 -12.41
CA THR A 68 -2.34 -12.71 -12.85
C THR A 68 -2.17 -13.59 -11.62
N LEU A 69 -2.88 -14.72 -11.57
CA LEU A 69 -2.74 -15.72 -10.51
C LEU A 69 -1.54 -16.64 -10.77
N ARG A 70 -1.05 -17.32 -9.74
CA ARG A 70 0.08 -18.26 -9.87
C ARG A 70 -0.18 -19.44 -10.79
N ASN A 71 -1.45 -19.79 -11.01
CA ASN A 71 -1.85 -20.83 -11.96
C ASN A 71 -1.89 -20.32 -13.42
N GLY A 72 -1.52 -19.06 -13.68
CA GLY A 72 -1.55 -18.41 -14.98
C GLY A 72 -2.90 -17.83 -15.40
N GLN A 73 -3.95 -18.00 -14.60
CA GLN A 73 -5.25 -17.39 -14.86
C GLN A 73 -5.15 -15.87 -14.69
N VAL A 74 -5.71 -15.14 -15.64
CA VAL A 74 -5.84 -13.68 -15.57
C VAL A 74 -7.28 -13.33 -15.19
N LEU A 75 -7.42 -12.52 -14.14
CA LEU A 75 -8.69 -11.94 -13.69
C LEU A 75 -8.64 -10.43 -13.85
N GLU A 76 -9.78 -9.82 -14.13
CA GLU A 76 -9.89 -8.37 -14.30
C GLU A 76 -11.08 -7.82 -13.51
N MET A 77 -10.92 -6.59 -13.01
CA MET A 77 -12.01 -5.80 -12.44
C MET A 77 -12.01 -4.43 -13.11
N THR A 78 -13.04 -4.17 -13.91
CA THR A 78 -13.28 -2.85 -14.53
C THR A 78 -14.27 -2.08 -13.67
N LEU A 79 -13.87 -0.89 -13.22
CA LEU A 79 -14.73 -0.03 -12.42
C LEU A 79 -15.80 0.67 -13.27
N PRO A 80 -17.00 0.93 -12.69
CA PRO A 80 -18.03 1.78 -13.30
C PRO A 80 -17.50 3.14 -13.80
N ALA A 81 -18.21 3.75 -14.75
CA ALA A 81 -17.79 4.97 -15.43
C ALA A 81 -17.60 6.19 -14.51
N ASP A 82 -18.21 6.17 -13.34
CA ASP A 82 -18.14 7.22 -12.33
C ASP A 82 -17.05 6.96 -11.26
N GLN A 83 -16.24 5.92 -11.40
CA GLN A 83 -15.25 5.49 -10.40
C GLN A 83 -13.85 5.33 -10.99
N VAL A 84 -12.80 5.41 -10.19
CA VAL A 84 -11.41 5.13 -10.59
C VAL A 84 -10.63 4.53 -9.42
N PHE A 85 -9.49 3.90 -9.70
CA PHE A 85 -8.47 3.65 -8.67
C PHE A 85 -7.46 4.81 -8.64
N GLU A 86 -7.16 5.31 -7.44
CA GLU A 86 -6.22 6.42 -7.21
C GLU A 86 -4.95 5.95 -6.47
N ASP A 87 -4.28 4.96 -7.08
CA ASP A 87 -2.98 4.43 -6.64
C ASP A 87 -2.00 4.36 -7.80
N ARG A 88 -0.70 4.28 -7.47
CA ARG A 88 0.37 3.86 -8.37
C ARG A 88 0.80 2.43 -8.14
N ALA A 89 0.53 1.86 -6.97
CA ALA A 89 0.94 0.50 -6.65
C ALA A 89 -0.18 -0.20 -5.85
N PRO A 90 -0.72 -1.33 -6.36
CA PRO A 90 -1.54 -2.22 -5.55
C PRO A 90 -0.75 -2.76 -4.35
N ARG A 91 -1.41 -2.97 -3.20
CA ARG A 91 -0.79 -3.59 -2.02
C ARG A 91 -1.37 -4.99 -1.84
N LEU A 92 -0.50 -5.97 -1.56
CA LEU A 92 -0.87 -7.37 -1.34
C LEU A 92 -0.66 -7.75 0.12
N ALA A 93 -1.67 -8.33 0.74
CA ALA A 93 -1.59 -8.84 2.11
C ALA A 93 -2.68 -9.88 2.38
N ASP A 94 -2.38 -10.88 3.19
CA ASP A 94 -3.33 -11.88 3.71
C ASP A 94 -3.96 -11.31 4.98
N LEU A 95 -5.08 -10.62 4.78
CA LEU A 95 -5.74 -9.81 5.82
C LEU A 95 -6.71 -10.65 6.65
N ASP A 96 -7.24 -11.73 6.07
CA ASP A 96 -8.14 -12.65 6.77
C ASP A 96 -7.45 -13.90 7.35
N GLY A 97 -6.19 -14.14 7.00
CA GLY A 97 -5.39 -15.24 7.54
C GLY A 97 -5.64 -16.58 6.84
N ASP A 98 -6.30 -16.60 5.68
CA ASP A 98 -6.61 -17.83 4.95
C ASP A 98 -5.41 -18.38 4.14
N GLY A 99 -4.29 -17.65 4.12
CA GLY A 99 -3.10 -18.03 3.36
C GLY A 99 -3.12 -17.60 1.90
N ARG A 100 -4.02 -16.70 1.51
CA ARG A 100 -4.09 -16.02 0.21
C ARG A 100 -3.97 -14.52 0.42
N ASP A 101 -3.42 -13.83 -0.57
CA ASP A 101 -3.33 -12.37 -0.53
C ASP A 101 -4.64 -11.75 -1.04
N GLU A 102 -5.14 -10.76 -0.30
CA GLU A 102 -6.06 -9.73 -0.76
C GLU A 102 -5.29 -8.55 -1.38
N ILE A 103 -6.00 -7.77 -2.19
CA ILE A 103 -5.51 -6.56 -2.84
C ILE A 103 -6.13 -5.35 -2.17
N VAL A 104 -5.30 -4.39 -1.74
CA VAL A 104 -5.72 -3.14 -1.12
C VAL A 104 -5.45 -1.96 -2.06
N LEU A 105 -6.51 -1.20 -2.35
CA LEU A 105 -6.51 -0.04 -3.25
C LEU A 105 -7.42 1.07 -2.72
N VAL A 106 -7.23 2.29 -3.22
CA VAL A 106 -8.11 3.44 -3.05
C VAL A 106 -9.03 3.50 -4.27
N ARG A 107 -10.32 3.30 -4.04
CA ARG A 107 -11.37 3.49 -5.05
C ARG A 107 -12.06 4.83 -4.81
N SER A 108 -12.17 5.62 -5.85
CA SER A 108 -12.77 6.95 -5.79
C SER A 108 -13.93 7.08 -6.75
N ALA A 109 -15.08 7.53 -6.24
CA ALA A 109 -16.29 7.79 -7.01
C ALA A 109 -16.60 9.28 -7.10
N GLN A 110 -17.28 9.69 -8.17
CA GLN A 110 -17.72 11.07 -8.37
C GLN A 110 -18.82 11.51 -7.37
N THR A 111 -19.53 10.57 -6.75
CA THR A 111 -20.69 10.84 -5.90
C THR A 111 -20.35 10.79 -4.41
N ASP A 112 -19.88 9.65 -3.90
CA ASP A 112 -19.64 9.40 -2.48
C ASP A 112 -18.17 9.56 -2.05
N GLY A 113 -17.25 9.74 -3.01
CA GLY A 113 -15.84 10.03 -2.76
C GLY A 113 -14.94 8.79 -2.72
N SER A 114 -13.84 8.89 -1.97
CA SER A 114 -12.80 7.86 -1.90
C SER A 114 -13.04 6.90 -0.74
N ALA A 115 -12.75 5.63 -0.94
CA ALA A 115 -12.71 4.59 0.08
C ALA A 115 -11.50 3.68 -0.15
N LEU A 116 -10.91 3.18 0.94
CA LEU A 116 -9.98 2.06 0.86
C LEU A 116 -10.81 0.79 0.64
N VAL A 117 -10.50 0.02 -0.39
CA VAL A 117 -11.18 -1.24 -0.73
C VAL A 117 -10.24 -2.42 -0.55
N VAL A 118 -10.79 -3.51 -0.02
CA VAL A 118 -10.15 -4.83 0.05
C VAL A 118 -10.79 -5.71 -1.00
N ILE A 119 -9.99 -6.20 -1.93
CA ILE A 119 -10.43 -7.01 -3.07
C ILE A 119 -9.84 -8.41 -2.92
N ALA A 120 -10.71 -9.42 -2.86
CA ALA A 120 -10.30 -10.82 -2.79
C ALA A 120 -10.51 -11.52 -4.14
N GLN A 121 -9.73 -12.57 -4.35
CA GLN A 121 -9.90 -13.48 -5.48
C GLN A 121 -10.87 -14.60 -5.11
N THR A 122 -11.97 -14.69 -5.85
CA THR A 122 -12.83 -15.88 -5.88
C THR A 122 -12.44 -16.79 -7.05
N ARG A 123 -13.09 -17.95 -7.19
CA ARG A 123 -12.72 -18.92 -8.23
C ARG A 123 -12.78 -18.34 -9.66
N ALA A 124 -13.69 -17.40 -9.91
CA ALA A 124 -13.96 -16.88 -11.26
C ALA A 124 -13.81 -15.37 -11.39
N ALA A 125 -13.67 -14.63 -10.28
CA ALA A 125 -13.72 -13.17 -10.30
C ALA A 125 -12.88 -12.54 -9.19
N LEU A 126 -12.74 -11.22 -9.29
CA LEU A 126 -12.29 -10.36 -8.21
C LEU A 126 -13.51 -9.70 -7.58
N GLU A 127 -13.56 -9.68 -6.26
CA GLU A 127 -14.71 -9.14 -5.51
C GLU A 127 -14.23 -8.18 -4.42
N VAL A 128 -14.91 -7.04 -4.28
CA VAL A 128 -14.69 -6.15 -3.14
C VAL A 128 -15.35 -6.79 -1.92
N VAL A 129 -14.54 -7.27 -0.98
CA VAL A 129 -15.01 -7.99 0.21
C VAL A 129 -15.16 -7.08 1.43
N ALA A 130 -14.47 -5.93 1.44
CA ALA A 130 -14.62 -4.91 2.46
C ALA A 130 -14.22 -3.53 1.93
N GLN A 131 -14.72 -2.47 2.59
CA GLN A 131 -14.30 -1.09 2.31
C GLN A 131 -14.37 -0.21 3.56
N SER A 132 -13.57 0.85 3.58
CA SER A 132 -13.69 1.91 4.59
C SER A 132 -14.94 2.77 4.32
N PRO A 133 -15.38 3.60 5.27
CA PRO A 133 -16.36 4.64 4.96
C PRO A 133 -15.86 5.56 3.85
N SER A 134 -16.72 5.88 2.89
CA SER A 134 -16.42 6.85 1.83
C SER A 134 -16.24 8.26 2.40
N THR A 135 -15.45 9.10 1.74
CA THR A 135 -15.16 10.48 2.19
C THR A 135 -16.32 11.47 2.02
N GLY A 136 -17.47 11.03 1.53
CA GLY A 136 -18.70 11.82 1.41
C GLY A 136 -18.65 12.91 0.35
N GLY A 137 -17.83 12.73 -0.68
CA GLY A 137 -17.73 13.65 -1.82
C GLY A 137 -16.45 13.47 -2.65
N PRO A 138 -16.46 13.91 -3.92
CA PRO A 138 -15.34 13.74 -4.85
C PRO A 138 -14.11 14.54 -4.44
N GLN A 139 -12.95 14.17 -4.98
CA GLN A 139 -11.66 14.84 -4.81
C GLN A 139 -11.22 14.93 -3.34
N ARG A 140 -11.58 13.92 -2.55
CA ARG A 140 -11.22 13.76 -1.14
C ARG A 140 -10.40 12.50 -0.97
N TRP A 141 -9.18 12.55 -1.48
CA TRP A 141 -8.33 11.37 -1.63
C TRP A 141 -7.80 10.80 -0.31
N LEU A 142 -7.50 9.51 -0.34
CA LEU A 142 -6.88 8.75 0.73
C LEU A 142 -5.48 8.34 0.28
N ASN A 143 -4.47 8.43 1.15
CA ASN A 143 -3.17 7.85 0.86
C ASN A 143 -2.83 6.76 1.87
N PRO A 144 -2.76 5.48 1.48
CA PRO A 144 -2.39 4.40 2.38
C PRO A 144 -1.01 4.63 3.00
N ALA A 145 -0.90 4.35 4.30
CA ALA A 145 0.28 4.62 5.11
C ALA A 145 1.02 3.35 5.53
N GLY A 146 0.33 2.21 5.64
CA GLY A 146 0.96 0.95 6.04
C GLY A 146 -0.04 -0.20 6.18
N ILE A 147 0.49 -1.43 6.15
CA ILE A 147 -0.22 -2.67 6.49
C ILE A 147 0.67 -3.45 7.47
N ALA A 148 0.22 -3.65 8.70
CA ALA A 148 0.92 -4.39 9.75
C ALA A 148 -0.03 -4.66 10.91
N ASP A 149 0.38 -5.51 11.85
CA ASP A 149 -0.30 -5.70 13.13
C ASP A 149 -0.07 -4.47 14.03
N PHE A 150 -1.05 -3.57 14.04
CA PHE A 150 -0.94 -2.28 14.74
C PHE A 150 -1.52 -2.34 16.16
N ASP A 151 -2.38 -3.32 16.48
CA ASP A 151 -2.94 -3.50 17.82
C ASP A 151 -2.38 -4.69 18.62
N GLY A 152 -1.52 -5.51 18.00
CA GLY A 152 -0.81 -6.62 18.63
C GLY A 152 -1.65 -7.90 18.73
N ASP A 153 -2.75 -8.03 17.97
CA ASP A 153 -3.62 -9.21 17.99
C ASP A 153 -3.13 -10.35 17.07
N GLY A 154 -2.04 -10.13 16.34
CA GLY A 154 -1.44 -11.09 15.40
C GLY A 154 -2.05 -11.03 14.00
N ARG A 155 -2.97 -10.11 13.72
CA ARG A 155 -3.61 -9.92 12.40
C ARG A 155 -3.16 -8.61 11.77
N LEU A 156 -3.24 -8.55 10.44
CA LEU A 156 -2.86 -7.34 9.72
C LEU A 156 -3.97 -6.30 9.74
N ASP A 157 -3.58 -5.07 10.05
CA ASP A 157 -4.40 -3.87 10.00
C ASP A 157 -4.00 -2.97 8.83
N LEU A 158 -4.89 -2.05 8.46
CA LEU A 158 -4.74 -1.12 7.34
C LEU A 158 -4.72 0.32 7.87
N ALA A 159 -3.64 1.05 7.61
CA ALA A 159 -3.53 2.46 7.94
C ALA A 159 -3.56 3.33 6.67
N TYR A 160 -4.30 4.46 6.71
CA TYR A 160 -4.27 5.47 5.65
C TYR A 160 -4.47 6.89 6.21
N VAL A 161 -3.99 7.90 5.46
CA VAL A 161 -4.29 9.30 5.74
C VAL A 161 -5.41 9.79 4.83
N GLN A 162 -6.48 10.28 5.44
CA GLN A 162 -7.60 10.92 4.75
C GLN A 162 -7.29 12.39 4.48
N GLN A 163 -7.40 12.79 3.21
CA GLN A 163 -7.15 14.14 2.70
C GLN A 163 -5.84 14.72 3.24
N PRO A 164 -4.67 14.15 2.87
CA PRO A 164 -3.37 14.52 3.44
C PRO A 164 -2.96 15.99 3.22
N HIS A 165 -3.70 16.76 2.42
CA HIS A 165 -3.44 18.18 2.14
C HIS A 165 -4.43 19.14 2.79
N VAL A 166 -5.51 18.62 3.39
CA VAL A 166 -6.63 19.43 3.91
C VAL A 166 -6.98 19.01 5.33
N LEU A 167 -7.30 17.72 5.54
CA LEU A 167 -7.72 17.21 6.85
C LEU A 167 -6.54 16.61 7.63
N GLY A 168 -5.75 15.75 6.97
CA GLY A 168 -4.58 15.12 7.58
C GLY A 168 -4.93 14.17 8.73
N ARG A 169 -5.96 13.35 8.55
CA ARG A 169 -6.43 12.38 9.54
C ARG A 169 -5.92 10.98 9.20
N LEU A 170 -5.03 10.45 10.01
CA LEU A 170 -4.68 9.03 10.02
C LEU A 170 -5.84 8.22 10.57
N ARG A 171 -6.18 7.12 9.90
CA ARG A 171 -7.18 6.15 10.35
C ARG A 171 -6.61 4.75 10.19
N VAL A 172 -6.86 3.89 11.17
CA VAL A 172 -6.40 2.50 11.20
C VAL A 172 -7.60 1.58 11.31
N PHE A 173 -7.63 0.53 10.51
CA PHE A 173 -8.73 -0.41 10.41
C PHE A 173 -8.24 -1.84 10.51
N THR A 174 -8.99 -2.66 11.23
CA THR A 174 -8.85 -4.11 11.17
C THR A 174 -9.95 -4.71 10.28
N LEU A 175 -9.65 -5.80 9.58
CA LEU A 175 -10.66 -6.58 8.88
C LEU A 175 -11.37 -7.50 9.88
N ALA A 176 -12.68 -7.35 10.06
CA ALA A 176 -13.48 -8.13 11.00
C ALA A 176 -14.71 -8.73 10.29
N PRO A 177 -15.45 -9.66 10.93
CA PRO A 177 -16.75 -10.09 10.42
C PRO A 177 -17.65 -8.87 10.17
N GLY A 178 -18.13 -8.70 8.93
CA GLY A 178 -18.92 -7.54 8.51
C GLY A 178 -18.14 -6.40 7.87
N GLY A 179 -16.81 -6.47 7.78
CA GLY A 179 -15.98 -5.55 6.99
C GLY A 179 -14.88 -4.85 7.81
N LEU A 180 -14.43 -3.69 7.33
CA LEU A 180 -13.39 -2.91 8.00
C LEU A 180 -13.95 -2.19 9.23
N ARG A 181 -13.31 -2.39 10.38
CA ARG A 181 -13.63 -1.74 11.66
C ARG A 181 -12.49 -0.80 12.04
N GLU A 182 -12.81 0.47 12.27
CA GLU A 182 -11.81 1.45 12.73
C GLU A 182 -11.36 1.09 14.16
N ILE A 183 -10.05 1.06 14.38
CA ILE A 183 -9.42 0.75 15.67
C ILE A 183 -8.68 1.95 16.26
N ALA A 184 -8.22 2.88 15.41
CA ALA A 184 -7.52 4.07 15.86
C ALA A 184 -7.63 5.22 14.85
N THR A 185 -7.44 6.45 15.35
CA THR A 185 -7.42 7.68 14.55
C THR A 185 -6.47 8.70 15.17
N LEU A 186 -5.78 9.48 14.33
CA LEU A 186 -4.89 10.56 14.75
C LEU A 186 -4.94 11.71 13.75
N ASP A 187 -5.20 12.92 14.23
CA ASP A 187 -5.19 14.13 13.40
C ASP A 187 -3.78 14.77 13.33
N GLY A 188 -3.58 15.64 12.33
CA GLY A 188 -2.38 16.46 12.24
C GLY A 188 -1.19 15.79 11.56
N VAL A 189 -1.43 14.89 10.60
CA VAL A 189 -0.40 14.21 9.81
C VAL A 189 -0.57 14.42 8.30
N SER A 190 0.52 14.30 7.54
CA SER A 190 0.48 14.39 6.07
C SER A 190 1.54 13.48 5.45
N ASN A 191 1.11 12.43 4.75
CA ASN A 191 1.99 11.48 4.07
C ASN A 191 2.00 11.68 2.54
N HIS A 192 1.71 12.90 2.04
CA HIS A 192 1.74 13.15 0.60
C HIS A 192 2.01 14.61 0.28
N VAL A 193 2.66 14.85 -0.87
CA VAL A 193 2.82 16.18 -1.49
C VAL A 193 1.90 16.25 -2.71
N ALA A 194 0.96 17.19 -2.72
CA ALA A 194 0.03 17.37 -3.85
C ALA A 194 0.79 17.51 -5.18
N GLY A 195 0.35 16.75 -6.20
CA GLY A 195 0.97 16.71 -7.52
C GLY A 195 2.20 15.80 -7.62
N SER A 196 2.60 15.13 -6.53
CA SER A 196 3.68 14.14 -6.55
C SER A 196 3.16 12.75 -6.89
N GLY A 197 3.95 11.94 -7.59
CA GLY A 197 3.69 10.50 -7.73
C GLY A 197 4.16 9.66 -6.53
N GLN A 198 4.84 10.28 -5.56
CA GLN A 198 5.41 9.61 -4.38
C GLN A 198 4.33 9.40 -3.32
N GLN A 199 3.94 8.15 -3.07
CA GLN A 199 2.90 7.79 -2.11
C GLN A 199 3.45 7.23 -0.79
N GLY A 200 4.76 6.99 -0.67
CA GLY A 200 5.39 6.28 0.43
C GLY A 200 6.00 7.15 1.52
N LEU A 201 5.41 8.32 1.86
CA LEU A 201 5.91 9.17 2.96
C LEU A 201 5.45 8.63 4.33
N SER A 202 5.69 7.36 4.58
CA SER A 202 5.49 6.69 5.87
C SER A 202 6.31 5.41 5.90
N ALA A 203 6.63 4.92 7.11
CA ALA A 203 7.37 3.69 7.30
C ALA A 203 6.80 2.91 8.49
N VAL A 204 6.81 1.58 8.41
CA VAL A 204 6.27 0.68 9.43
C VAL A 204 7.38 -0.21 9.95
N ALA A 205 7.56 -0.24 11.26
CA ALA A 205 8.46 -1.13 11.98
C ALA A 205 8.10 -1.09 13.47
N ASP A 206 8.55 -2.07 14.25
CA ASP A 206 8.56 -1.98 15.72
C ASP A 206 9.69 -1.02 16.14
N PHE A 207 9.38 0.26 16.32
CA PHE A 207 10.39 1.29 16.54
C PHE A 207 10.81 1.41 18.01
N ASP A 208 9.89 1.16 18.94
CA ASP A 208 10.17 1.20 20.37
C ASP A 208 10.56 -0.15 21.00
N GLY A 209 10.41 -1.25 20.26
CA GLY A 209 10.85 -2.59 20.64
C GLY A 209 9.86 -3.35 21.51
N ASP A 210 8.57 -2.95 21.51
CA ASP A 210 7.51 -3.60 22.29
C ASP A 210 6.90 -4.83 21.60
N GLY A 211 7.28 -5.09 20.34
CA GLY A 211 6.80 -6.21 19.53
C GLY A 211 5.53 -5.92 18.72
N ILE A 212 4.99 -4.70 18.78
CA ILE A 212 3.85 -4.22 17.99
C ILE A 212 4.37 -3.28 16.91
N ALA A 213 3.74 -3.28 15.74
CA ALA A 213 4.18 -2.38 14.69
C ALA A 213 3.83 -0.92 15.02
N ASP A 214 4.80 -0.03 14.84
CA ASP A 214 4.62 1.41 14.89
C ASP A 214 4.58 2.01 13.48
N LEU A 215 4.05 3.23 13.36
CA LEU A 215 4.08 4.03 12.15
C LEU A 215 4.95 5.28 12.33
N ALA A 216 5.97 5.42 11.48
CA ALA A 216 6.68 6.67 11.29
C ALA A 216 6.04 7.48 10.16
N ILE A 217 5.53 8.67 10.47
CA ILE A 217 4.73 9.50 9.55
C ILE A 217 4.99 10.99 9.77
N PRO A 218 5.00 11.84 8.72
CA PRO A 218 5.20 13.27 8.92
C PRO A 218 4.02 13.92 9.64
N GLY A 219 4.31 14.91 10.47
CA GLY A 219 3.30 15.88 10.90
C GLY A 219 2.70 16.64 9.71
N PHE A 220 1.59 17.34 9.91
CA PHE A 220 0.82 17.97 8.82
C PHE A 220 1.65 18.96 7.98
N ASP A 221 2.55 19.70 8.61
CA ASP A 221 3.49 20.62 7.93
C ASP A 221 4.68 19.92 7.25
N ARG A 222 4.77 18.59 7.41
CA ARG A 222 5.85 17.70 6.99
C ARG A 222 7.23 18.07 7.53
N ARG A 223 7.34 18.94 8.53
CA ARG A 223 8.61 19.40 9.13
C ARG A 223 9.00 18.64 10.39
N SER A 224 8.22 17.64 10.77
CA SER A 224 8.58 16.69 11.82
C SER A 224 8.20 15.28 11.40
N LEU A 225 8.97 14.30 11.84
CA LEU A 225 8.63 12.88 11.79
C LEU A 225 8.04 12.49 13.14
N LEU A 226 6.84 11.91 13.12
CA LEU A 226 6.17 11.35 14.29
C LEU A 226 6.36 9.84 14.27
N PHE A 227 6.65 9.25 15.43
CA PHE A 227 6.54 7.80 15.66
C PHE A 227 5.23 7.58 16.43
N VAL A 228 4.37 6.72 15.92
CA VAL A 228 3.00 6.53 16.43
C VAL A 228 2.76 5.04 16.69
N SER A 229 2.40 4.72 17.92
CA SER A 229 1.89 3.41 18.33
C SER A 229 0.37 3.42 18.31
N PHE A 230 -0.25 2.24 18.13
CA PHE A 230 -1.71 2.07 18.17
C PHE A 230 -2.17 1.10 19.25
N GLN A 231 -1.24 0.61 20.09
CA GLN A 231 -1.59 -0.22 21.25
C GLN A 231 -2.48 0.56 22.22
N GLY A 232 -3.73 0.13 22.38
CA GLY A 232 -4.73 0.83 23.19
C GLY A 232 -5.23 2.15 22.58
N GLY A 233 -5.01 2.37 21.28
CA GLY A 233 -5.35 3.59 20.54
C GLY A 233 -4.12 4.36 20.06
N ALA A 234 -4.33 5.32 19.15
CA ALA A 234 -3.22 6.08 18.57
C ALA A 234 -2.52 6.98 19.60
N ARG A 235 -1.21 6.83 19.75
CA ARG A 235 -0.36 7.63 20.63
C ARG A 235 0.95 7.98 19.94
N ILE A 236 1.30 9.27 19.94
CA ILE A 236 2.62 9.71 19.49
C ILE A 236 3.64 9.32 20.55
N LEU A 237 4.59 8.46 20.17
CA LEU A 237 5.71 8.03 21.00
C LEU A 237 6.81 9.10 21.02
N ALA A 238 7.13 9.65 19.85
CA ALA A 238 8.19 10.64 19.68
C ALA A 238 7.90 11.59 18.52
N ARG A 239 8.47 12.79 18.58
CA ARG A 239 8.43 13.80 17.51
C ARG A 239 9.84 14.32 17.25
N HIS A 240 10.30 14.15 16.02
CA HIS A 240 11.63 14.53 15.58
C HIS A 240 11.57 15.66 14.54
N PRO A 241 12.23 16.81 14.76
CA PRO A 241 12.27 17.87 13.77
C PRO A 241 13.06 17.43 12.53
N LEU A 242 12.54 17.75 11.35
CA LEU A 242 13.21 17.51 10.08
C LEU A 242 13.91 18.80 9.60
N PRO A 243 15.11 18.70 8.99
CA PRO A 243 15.85 19.87 8.50
C PRO A 243 15.20 20.52 7.27
N ALA A 244 14.22 19.85 6.66
CA ALA A 244 13.35 20.35 5.59
C ALA A 244 12.04 19.54 5.57
N PRO A 245 11.00 19.97 4.85
CA PRO A 245 9.79 19.18 4.71
C PRO A 245 10.07 17.80 4.07
N ALA A 246 9.45 16.75 4.60
CA ALA A 246 9.36 15.45 3.93
C ALA A 246 8.64 15.61 2.58
N ALA A 247 9.18 14.97 1.54
CA ALA A 247 8.71 15.15 0.17
C ALA A 247 8.87 13.93 -0.76
N ALA A 248 9.52 12.86 -0.30
CA ALA A 248 9.73 11.64 -1.07
C ALA A 248 9.65 10.41 -0.17
N ASP A 249 9.60 9.23 -0.78
CA ASP A 249 9.36 7.95 -0.12
C ASP A 249 10.34 7.67 1.02
N PHE A 250 9.83 7.02 2.06
CA PHE A 250 10.59 6.62 3.22
C PHE A 250 11.10 5.19 3.05
N ALA A 251 12.17 4.86 3.76
CA ALA A 251 12.63 3.49 3.88
C ALA A 251 12.99 3.19 5.33
N VAL A 252 12.57 2.04 5.83
CA VAL A 252 13.13 1.49 7.08
C VAL A 252 14.58 1.08 6.80
N VAL A 253 15.47 1.54 7.66
CA VAL A 253 16.90 1.20 7.64
C VAL A 253 17.32 0.75 9.04
N THR A 254 18.45 0.08 9.17
CA THR A 254 19.02 -0.23 10.47
C THR A 254 20.05 0.82 10.86
N ALA A 255 19.93 1.36 12.08
CA ALA A 255 20.91 2.22 12.70
C ALA A 255 21.16 1.74 14.13
N ASP A 256 22.41 1.49 14.49
CA ASP A 256 22.81 1.06 15.84
C ASP A 256 22.07 -0.21 16.31
N GLY A 257 21.80 -1.13 15.39
CA GLY A 257 21.10 -2.39 15.64
C GLY A 257 19.59 -2.26 15.81
N ARG A 258 19.00 -1.09 15.61
CA ARG A 258 17.56 -0.82 15.73
C ARG A 258 16.97 -0.27 14.43
N PRO A 259 15.65 -0.41 14.19
CA PRO A 259 15.01 0.23 13.05
C PRO A 259 15.06 1.75 13.17
N ALA A 260 15.31 2.40 12.04
CA ALA A 260 15.33 3.84 11.85
C ALA A 260 14.71 4.17 10.48
N VAL A 261 14.44 5.44 10.22
CA VAL A 261 13.75 5.88 9.01
C VAL A 261 14.67 6.75 8.17
N ARG A 262 14.96 6.31 6.95
CA ARG A 262 15.50 7.20 5.92
C ARG A 262 14.34 7.99 5.32
N VAL A 263 14.34 9.29 5.58
CA VAL A 263 13.33 10.25 5.14
C VAL A 263 13.81 10.98 3.89
N GLY A 264 13.02 10.93 2.82
CA GLY A 264 13.20 11.77 1.63
C GLY A 264 12.69 13.19 1.85
N LEU A 265 13.58 14.18 1.67
CA LEU A 265 13.33 15.59 1.97
C LEU A 265 13.20 16.42 0.68
N ALA A 266 12.53 17.58 0.80
CA ALA A 266 12.47 18.58 -0.25
C ALA A 266 13.89 18.98 -0.73
N GLY A 267 14.04 19.10 -2.05
CA GLY A 267 15.31 19.34 -2.71
C GLY A 267 16.17 18.08 -2.95
N GLY A 268 15.57 16.88 -2.87
CA GLY A 268 16.25 15.62 -3.21
C GLY A 268 17.25 15.12 -2.18
N ARG A 269 17.25 15.70 -0.97
CA ARG A 269 18.11 15.28 0.14
C ARG A 269 17.46 14.14 0.93
N THR A 270 18.26 13.42 1.70
CA THR A 270 17.75 12.42 2.65
C THR A 270 18.33 12.65 4.04
N THR A 271 17.61 12.26 5.08
CA THR A 271 18.13 12.17 6.46
C THR A 271 17.73 10.83 7.08
N ILE A 272 18.51 10.34 8.04
CA ILE A 272 18.12 9.19 8.86
C ILE A 272 17.62 9.72 10.20
N VAL A 273 16.42 9.33 10.59
CA VAL A 273 15.81 9.65 11.88
C VAL A 273 15.67 8.36 12.67
N ARG A 274 16.23 8.36 13.88
CA ARG A 274 16.09 7.24 14.83
C ARG A 274 14.89 7.48 15.72
N PHE A 275 14.30 6.41 16.22
CA PHE A 275 13.40 6.52 17.34
C PHE A 275 14.20 6.88 18.59
N GLU A 276 13.82 7.99 19.22
CA GLU A 276 14.29 8.41 20.53
C GLU A 276 13.04 8.90 21.29
N PRO A 277 12.67 8.25 22.41
CA PRO A 277 11.47 8.57 23.18
C PRO A 277 11.54 9.90 23.92
#